data_AF-A0A7C1THK8-F1
#
_entry.id   AF-A0A7C1THK8-F1
#
_cell.length_a   1.000
_cell.length_b   1.000
_cell.length_c   1.000
_cell.angle_alpha   90.00
_cell.angle_beta   90.00
_cell.angle_gamma   90.00
#
_symmetry.space_group_name_H-M   'P 1'
#
loop_
_entity.id
_entity.type
_entity.pdbx_description
1 polymer ?
#
loop_
_entity_poly.entity_id
_entity_poly.type
_entity_poly.pdbx_seq_one_letter_code
_entity_poly.pdbx_strand_id
1 'polypeptide(L)'
;MIIWTGRGFLIVVVAVLALAGVQAAGEAITGDVAYYQNNPWLIFVGMLVAATITWALNKTLLKSESKTVVDAETGEPLELVRDHALFFIAAKWWPAIFSGIGVIATVFRYMVT
;
A
#
# COMPACT_ATOMS: atom_id res chain seq x y z
N MET A 1 -0.13 13.20 15.39
CA MET A 1 0.60 12.73 14.19
C MET A 1 -0.03 13.41 12.99
N ILE A 2 0.76 14.00 12.08
CA ILE A 2 0.23 14.88 11.01
C ILE A 2 -0.20 14.08 9.75
N ILE A 3 0.40 12.92 9.48
CA ILE A 3 0.19 12.21 8.19
C ILE A 3 -0.06 10.69 8.33
N TRP A 4 0.40 10.00 9.37
CA TRP A 4 0.18 8.56 9.56
C TRP A 4 -0.15 8.22 11.02
N THR A 5 -0.73 7.03 11.24
CA THR A 5 -1.06 6.48 12.56
C THR A 5 -0.51 5.06 12.67
N GLY A 6 0.20 4.77 13.77
CA GLY A 6 0.82 3.47 14.02
C GLY A 6 1.81 3.07 12.92
N ARG A 7 1.62 1.88 12.33
CA ARG A 7 2.49 1.30 11.30
C ARG A 7 2.11 1.70 9.86
N GLY A 8 1.28 2.73 9.67
CA GLY A 8 0.83 3.18 8.34
C GLY A 8 1.98 3.57 7.38
N PHE A 9 3.15 3.95 7.89
CA PHE A 9 4.32 4.24 7.06
C PHE A 9 4.81 3.01 6.25
N LEU A 10 4.53 1.78 6.70
CA LEU A 10 4.91 0.55 5.99
C LEU A 10 4.31 0.47 4.59
N ILE A 11 3.16 1.12 4.38
CA ILE A 11 2.48 1.16 3.09
C ILE A 11 3.33 1.91 2.06
N VAL A 12 3.96 3.02 2.44
CA VAL A 12 4.88 3.76 1.56
C VAL A 12 6.12 2.93 1.26
N VAL A 13 6.69 2.30 2.28
CA VAL A 13 7.88 1.45 2.13
C VAL A 13 7.60 0.31 1.14
N VAL A 14 6.46 -0.37 1.26
CA VAL A 14 6.05 -1.43 0.34
C VAL A 14 5.89 -0.92 -1.09
N ALA A 15 5.27 0.24 -1.29
CA ALA A 15 5.10 0.82 -2.62
C ALA A 15 6.45 1.08 -3.31
N VAL A 16 7.39 1.70 -2.59
CA VAL A 16 8.73 2.01 -3.09
C VAL A 16 9.50 0.71 -3.41
N LEU A 17 9.49 -0.26 -2.49
CA LEU A 17 10.19 -1.53 -2.67
C LEU A 17 9.60 -2.35 -3.83
N ALA A 18 8.28 -2.35 -4.00
CA ALA A 18 7.63 -3.07 -5.09
C ALA A 18 7.99 -2.48 -6.46
N LEU A 19 7.96 -1.16 -6.60
CA LEU A 19 8.36 -0.48 -7.84
C LEU A 19 9.84 -0.70 -8.15
N ALA A 20 10.72 -0.46 -7.18
CA ALA A 20 12.15 -0.68 -7.34
C ALA A 20 12.48 -2.16 -7.63
N GLY A 21 11.76 -3.09 -7.00
CA GLY A 21 11.90 -4.52 -7.23
C GLY A 21 11.49 -4.93 -8.65
N VAL A 22 10.37 -4.40 -9.17
CA VAL A 22 9.94 -4.67 -10.55
C VAL A 22 10.89 -4.05 -11.56
N GLN A 23 11.39 -2.84 -11.30
CA GLN A 23 12.41 -2.22 -12.14
C GLN A 23 13.67 -3.08 -12.18
N ALA A 24 14.26 -3.40 -11.02
CA ALA A 24 15.47 -4.21 -10.93
C ALA A 24 15.29 -5.60 -11.56
N ALA A 25 14.12 -6.23 -11.39
CA ALA A 25 13.81 -7.49 -12.03
C ALA A 25 13.72 -7.35 -13.56
N GLY A 26 13.07 -6.30 -14.07
CA GLY A 26 12.99 -6.03 -15.51
C GLY A 26 14.36 -5.83 -16.13
N GLU A 27 15.21 -5.03 -15.50
CA GLU A 27 16.58 -4.78 -15.94
C GLU A 27 17.42 -6.06 -15.89
N ALA A 28 17.32 -6.86 -14.82
CA ALA A 28 18.07 -8.11 -14.67
C ALA A 28 17.66 -9.19 -15.68
N ILE A 29 16.37 -9.26 -16.05
CA ILE A 29 15.84 -10.26 -17.00
C ILE A 29 16.16 -9.88 -18.44
N THR A 30 16.08 -8.59 -18.77
CA THR A 30 16.19 -8.12 -20.17
C THR A 30 17.59 -7.62 -20.53
N GLY A 31 18.40 -7.24 -19.55
CA GLY A 31 19.69 -6.58 -19.75
C GLY A 31 19.58 -5.13 -20.19
N ASP A 32 18.36 -4.57 -20.29
CA ASP A 32 18.11 -3.19 -20.69
C ASP A 32 17.71 -2.33 -19.48
N VAL A 33 18.58 -1.37 -19.14
CA VAL A 33 18.39 -0.41 -18.04
C VAL A 33 17.17 0.49 -18.29
N ALA A 34 16.80 0.72 -19.56
CA ALA A 34 15.65 1.53 -19.93
C ALA A 34 14.35 0.71 -20.06
N TYR A 35 14.39 -0.62 -19.87
CA TYR A 35 13.23 -1.49 -20.08
C TYR A 35 12.02 -1.03 -19.27
N TYR A 36 12.24 -0.62 -18.02
CA TYR A 36 11.18 -0.11 -17.15
C TYR A 36 10.53 1.17 -17.69
N GLN A 37 11.33 2.11 -18.21
CA GLN A 37 10.83 3.40 -18.71
C GLN A 37 10.07 3.27 -20.04
N ASN A 38 10.48 2.29 -20.85
CA ASN A 38 9.92 2.00 -22.16
C ASN A 38 8.63 1.16 -22.10
N ASN A 39 8.34 0.53 -20.96
CA ASN A 39 7.22 -0.39 -20.80
C ASN A 39 6.24 0.09 -19.70
N PRO A 40 5.24 0.93 -20.05
CA PRO A 40 4.24 1.47 -19.13
C PRO A 40 3.50 0.45 -18.24
N TRP A 41 3.37 -0.78 -18.73
CA TRP A 41 2.68 -1.85 -18.03
C TRP A 41 3.46 -2.35 -16.79
N LEU A 42 4.76 -2.10 -16.69
CA LEU A 42 5.57 -2.48 -15.53
C LEU A 42 5.24 -1.65 -14.28
N ILE A 43 4.76 -0.41 -14.47
CA ILE A 43 4.21 0.40 -13.36
C ILE A 43 2.99 -0.31 -12.76
N PHE A 44 2.09 -0.81 -13.61
CA PHE A 44 0.92 -1.58 -13.16
C PHE A 44 1.34 -2.85 -12.41
N VAL A 45 2.33 -3.59 -12.90
CA VAL A 45 2.86 -4.77 -12.20
C VAL A 45 3.43 -4.39 -10.83
N GLY A 46 4.23 -3.34 -10.74
CA GLY A 46 4.77 -2.86 -9.46
C GLY A 46 3.68 -2.46 -8.47
N MET A 47 2.63 -1.81 -8.95
CA MET A 47 1.47 -1.43 -8.13
C MET A 47 0.65 -2.64 -7.67
N LEU A 48 0.48 -3.67 -8.51
CA LEU A 48 -0.18 -4.91 -8.11
C LEU A 48 0.64 -5.69 -7.06
N VAL A 49 1.96 -5.70 -7.20
CA VAL A 49 2.85 -6.29 -6.19
C VAL A 49 2.72 -5.52 -4.87
N ALA A 50 2.73 -4.18 -4.91
CA ALA A 50 2.51 -3.35 -3.73
C ALA A 50 1.14 -3.61 -3.08
N ALA A 51 0.08 -3.73 -3.88
CA ALA A 51 -1.27 -4.04 -3.41
C ALA A 51 -1.34 -5.40 -2.70
N THR A 52 -0.71 -6.42 -3.29
CA THR A 52 -0.67 -7.79 -2.75
C THR A 52 0.08 -7.85 -1.43
N ILE A 53 1.27 -7.24 -1.36
CA ILE A 53 2.07 -7.19 -0.13
C ILE A 53 1.33 -6.39 0.95
N THR A 54 0.75 -5.25 0.60
CA THR A 54 -0.01 -4.42 1.56
C THR A 54 -1.24 -5.16 2.08
N TRP A 55 -1.92 -5.95 1.25
CA TRP A 55 -3.03 -6.81 1.68
C TRP A 55 -2.55 -7.88 2.66
N ALA A 56 -1.41 -8.53 2.41
CA ALA A 56 -0.82 -9.50 3.32
C ALA A 56 -0.39 -8.87 4.66
N LEU A 57 0.20 -7.66 4.62
CA LEU A 57 0.53 -6.88 5.81
C LEU A 57 -0.73 -6.49 6.59
N ASN A 58 -1.82 -6.15 5.90
CA ASN A 58 -3.09 -5.82 6.53
C ASN A 58 -3.70 -6.99 7.31
N LYS A 59 -3.51 -8.22 6.82
CA LYS A 59 -3.96 -9.43 7.50
C LYS A 59 -3.14 -9.76 8.76
N THR A 60 -1.91 -9.27 8.86
CA THR A 60 -0.92 -9.68 9.87
C THR A 60 -0.51 -8.53 10.79
N LEU A 61 0.27 -7.58 10.27
CA LEU A 61 0.94 -6.51 11.01
C LEU A 61 0.12 -5.23 11.14
N LEU A 62 -0.83 -5.02 10.24
CA LEU A 62 -1.73 -3.86 10.23
C LEU A 62 -3.18 -4.23 10.59
N LYS A 63 -3.41 -5.42 11.15
CA LYS A 63 -4.72 -5.82 11.64
C LYS A 63 -5.15 -4.86 12.75
N SER A 64 -6.33 -4.27 12.62
CA SER A 64 -6.91 -3.43 13.65
C SER A 64 -7.06 -4.23 14.94
N GLU A 65 -6.41 -3.79 16.01
CA GLU A 65 -6.64 -4.34 17.34
C GLU A 65 -7.84 -3.61 17.96
N SER A 66 -8.96 -4.32 18.11
CA SER A 66 -10.06 -3.89 18.97
C SER A 66 -9.76 -4.36 20.39
N LYS A 67 -9.64 -3.42 21.32
CA LYS A 67 -9.55 -3.73 22.74
C LYS A 67 -10.81 -3.19 23.41
N THR A 68 -11.65 -4.09 23.88
CA THR A 68 -12.79 -3.73 24.71
C THR A 68 -12.26 -3.39 26.10
N VAL A 69 -12.40 -2.13 26.50
CA VAL A 69 -12.11 -1.65 27.85
C VAL A 69 -13.43 -1.32 28.52
N VAL A 70 -13.61 -1.74 29.77
CA VAL A 70 -14.76 -1.33 30.57
C VAL A 70 -14.45 0.03 31.16
N ASP A 71 -15.31 1.00 30.90
CA ASP A 71 -15.20 2.32 31.50
C ASP A 71 -15.45 2.20 33.02
N ALA A 72 -14.51 2.68 33.82
CA ALA A 72 -14.58 2.57 35.28
C ALA A 72 -15.61 3.53 35.90
N GLU A 73 -16.05 4.57 35.19
CA GLU A 73 -17.02 5.55 35.67
C GLU A 73 -18.46 5.19 35.29
N THR A 74 -18.68 4.63 34.09
CA THR A 74 -20.03 4.29 33.60
C THR A 74 -20.34 2.80 33.58
N GLY A 75 -19.32 1.93 33.68
CA GLY A 75 -19.48 0.48 33.57
C GLY A 75 -19.77 -0.01 32.14
N GLU A 76 -19.76 0.89 31.15
CA GLU A 76 -20.06 0.55 29.76
C GLU A 76 -18.82 0.00 29.04
N PRO A 77 -18.99 -1.00 28.14
CA PRO A 77 -17.90 -1.49 27.30
C PRO A 77 -17.56 -0.46 26.21
N LEU A 78 -16.37 0.12 26.28
CA LEU A 78 -15.78 0.96 25.24
C LEU A 78 -14.89 0.11 24.32
N GLU A 79 -15.22 0.06 23.03
CA GLU A 79 -14.34 -0.53 22.02
C GLU A 79 -13.28 0.48 21.58
N LEU A 80 -12.04 0.31 22.07
CA LEU A 80 -10.89 1.04 21.53
C LEU A 80 -10.36 0.32 20.30
N VAL A 81 -10.69 0.83 19.11
CA VAL A 81 -10.12 0.34 17.84
C VAL A 81 -8.84 1.11 17.53
N ARG A 82 -7.68 0.45 17.62
CA ARG A 82 -6.42 1.01 17.08
C ARG A 82 -6.32 0.67 15.61
N ASP A 83 -6.65 1.62 14.75
CA ASP A 83 -6.43 1.51 13.32
C ASP A 83 -5.04 2.03 12.91
N HIS A 84 -4.43 1.34 11.94
CA HIS A 84 -3.25 1.82 11.25
C HIS A 84 -3.68 2.61 10.01
N ALA A 85 -3.18 3.82 9.86
CA ALA A 85 -3.60 4.71 8.78
C ALA A 85 -2.43 5.45 8.15
N LEU A 86 -2.54 5.73 6.86
CA LEU A 86 -1.64 6.60 6.10
C LEU A 86 -2.51 7.64 5.39
N PHE A 87 -2.13 8.91 5.47
CA PHE A 87 -2.94 10.06 5.02
C PHE A 87 -4.39 10.02 5.53
N PHE A 88 -4.59 9.62 6.79
CA PHE A 88 -5.91 9.44 7.39
C PHE A 88 -6.78 8.34 6.74
N ILE A 89 -6.23 7.57 5.81
CA ILE A 89 -6.88 6.42 5.17
C ILE A 89 -6.41 5.14 5.86
N ALA A 90 -7.36 4.35 6.35
CA ALA A 90 -7.07 3.06 6.99
C ALA A 90 -6.31 2.11 6.05
N ALA A 91 -5.34 1.39 6.58
CA ALA A 91 -4.45 0.48 5.84
C ALA A 91 -5.19 -0.52 4.94
N LYS A 92 -6.39 -0.95 5.35
CA LYS A 92 -7.26 -1.86 4.58
C LYS A 92 -7.67 -1.36 3.19
N TRP A 93 -7.68 -0.05 2.96
CA TRP A 93 -8.08 0.54 1.67
C TRP A 93 -6.92 0.69 0.69
N TRP A 94 -5.68 0.67 1.18
CA TRP A 94 -4.50 0.90 0.36
C TRP A 94 -4.25 -0.15 -0.74
N PRO A 95 -4.59 -1.45 -0.59
CA PRO A 95 -4.53 -2.39 -1.70
C PRO A 95 -5.40 -1.97 -2.89
N ALA A 96 -6.64 -1.51 -2.63
CA ALA A 96 -7.53 -1.04 -3.68
C ALA A 96 -7.01 0.26 -4.33
N ILE A 97 -6.47 1.17 -3.52
CA ILE A 97 -5.87 2.42 -3.99
C ILE A 97 -4.67 2.14 -4.90
N PHE A 98 -3.76 1.24 -4.51
CA PHE A 98 -2.62 0.86 -5.35
C PHE A 98 -3.05 0.25 -6.68
N SER A 99 -4.03 -0.65 -6.68
CA SER A 99 -4.59 -1.20 -7.92
C SER A 99 -5.17 -0.09 -8.82
N GLY A 100 -5.92 0.85 -8.26
CA GLY A 100 -6.47 1.99 -9.00
C GLY A 100 -5.40 2.92 -9.57
N ILE A 101 -4.39 3.26 -8.77
CA ILE A 101 -3.23 4.08 -9.21
C ILE A 101 -2.49 3.38 -10.35
N GLY A 102 -2.26 2.07 -10.25
CA GLY A 102 -1.60 1.30 -11.31
C GLY A 102 -2.36 1.38 -12.63
N VAL A 103 -3.68 1.18 -12.61
CA VAL A 103 -4.52 1.29 -13.82
C VAL A 103 -4.45 2.72 -14.39
N ILE A 104 -4.68 3.73 -13.56
CA ILE A 104 -4.67 5.13 -13.99
C ILE A 104 -3.31 5.51 -14.58
N ALA A 105 -2.21 5.18 -13.91
CA ALA A 105 -0.87 5.51 -14.36
C ALA A 105 -0.54 4.88 -15.71
N THR A 106 -0.88 3.60 -15.90
CA THR A 106 -0.65 2.91 -17.17
C THR A 106 -1.53 3.47 -18.28
N VAL A 107 -2.82 3.68 -18.03
CA VAL A 107 -3.77 4.25 -19.01
C VAL A 107 -3.37 5.67 -19.41
N PHE A 108 -3.03 6.52 -18.44
CA PHE A 108 -2.55 7.88 -18.70
C PHE A 108 -1.27 7.88 -19.54
N ARG A 109 -0.31 7.00 -19.23
CA ARG A 109 0.94 6.87 -19.98
C ARG A 109 0.68 6.48 -21.45
N TYR A 110 -0.27 5.58 -21.70
CA TYR A 110 -0.66 5.20 -23.07
C TYR A 110 -1.37 6.32 -23.85
N MET A 111 -2.07 7.25 -23.18
CA MET A 111 -2.73 8.37 -23.85
C MET A 111 -1.78 9.52 -24.24
N VAL A 112 -0.62 9.62 -23.58
CA VAL A 112 0.33 10.73 -23.72
C VAL A 112 1.54 10.36 -24.60
N THR A 113 1.62 9.10 -25.06
CA THR A 113 2.70 8.59 -25.94
C THR A 113 2.20 8.49 -27.37
#